data_AF-A0A2V8PVW8-F1
#
_entry.id   AF-A0A2V8PVW8-F1
#
_cell.length_a   1.000
_cell.length_b   1.000
_cell.length_c   1.000
_cell.angle_alpha   90.00
_cell.angle_beta   90.00
_cell.angle_gamma   90.00
#
_symmetry.space_group_name_H-M   'P 1'
#
loop_
_entity.id
_entity.type
_entity.pdbx_description
1 polymer ?
#
loop_
_entity_poly.entity_id
_entity_poly.type
_entity_poly.pdbx_seq_one_letter_code
_entity_poly.pdbx_strand_id
1 'polypeptide(L)'
;MIELIECLDRQFAQLHLRSRELVRSASPELLFSKPPRGFGSLLSFGEQILRSAATVEQTFGGITANLWDDPFEWTLPETLSTPEKVAGYLDEVEVTRIHGFELFKSDGDLLKEILAPAGETQLLPLLLDTLVRAVHYQGKAFATFDIVSGQKSEVGNQKAEKAR
;
A
#
# COMPACT_ATOMS: atom_id res chain seq x y z
N MET A 1 17.91 -22.93 -5.81
CA MET A 1 16.49 -22.75 -6.18
C MET A 1 16.08 -21.38 -5.69
N ILE A 2 15.40 -20.59 -6.52
CA ILE A 2 14.94 -19.22 -6.22
C ILE A 2 13.45 -19.05 -6.55
N GLU A 3 12.72 -20.17 -6.71
CA GLU A 3 11.36 -20.15 -7.23
C GLU A 3 10.39 -19.48 -6.26
N LEU A 4 10.61 -19.67 -4.96
CA LEU A 4 9.76 -19.06 -3.93
C LEU A 4 10.03 -17.56 -3.81
N ILE A 5 11.30 -17.16 -3.86
CA ILE A 5 11.70 -15.75 -3.90
C ILE A 5 11.06 -15.04 -5.10
N GLU A 6 11.21 -15.60 -6.30
CA GLU A 6 10.63 -15.02 -7.53
C GLU A 6 9.10 -14.93 -7.46
N CYS A 7 8.45 -15.90 -6.83
CA CYS A 7 7.01 -15.88 -6.61
C CYS A 7 6.60 -14.74 -5.68
N LEU A 8 7.25 -14.61 -4.51
CA LEU A 8 6.99 -13.53 -3.56
C LEU A 8 7.25 -12.16 -4.17
N ASP A 9 8.40 -11.98 -4.83
CA ASP A 9 8.78 -10.76 -5.54
C ASP A 9 7.68 -10.33 -6.51
N ARG A 10 7.21 -11.26 -7.35
CA ARG A 10 6.12 -11.01 -8.29
C ARG A 10 4.82 -10.59 -7.60
N GLN A 11 4.47 -11.20 -6.46
CA GLN A 11 3.25 -10.82 -5.72
C GLN A 11 3.33 -9.39 -5.19
N PHE A 12 4.48 -8.98 -4.64
CA PHE A 12 4.67 -7.60 -4.20
C PHE A 12 4.73 -6.61 -5.37
N ALA A 13 5.39 -6.95 -6.48
CA ALA A 13 5.39 -6.12 -7.68
C ALA A 13 3.96 -5.91 -8.22
N GLN A 14 3.13 -6.96 -8.23
CA GLN A 14 1.72 -6.85 -8.59
C GLN A 14 0.90 -6.01 -7.61
N LEU A 15 1.21 -6.07 -6.31
CA LEU A 15 0.61 -5.19 -5.30
C LEU A 15 0.96 -3.72 -5.62
N HIS A 16 2.24 -3.40 -5.84
CA HIS A 16 2.68 -2.04 -6.19
C HIS A 16 1.99 -1.52 -7.46
N LEU A 17 2.01 -2.30 -8.55
CA LEU A 17 1.39 -1.90 -9.83
C LEU A 17 -0.11 -1.61 -9.69
N ARG A 18 -0.84 -2.41 -8.91
CA ARG A 18 -2.27 -2.17 -8.65
C ARG A 18 -2.50 -0.89 -7.84
N SER A 19 -1.66 -0.61 -6.84
CA SER A 19 -1.74 0.63 -6.06
C SER A 19 -1.47 1.86 -6.93
N ARG A 20 -0.43 1.78 -7.78
CA ARG A 20 -0.09 2.83 -8.75
C ARG A 20 -1.24 3.12 -9.70
N GLU A 21 -1.84 2.06 -10.25
CA GLU A 21 -2.95 2.21 -11.19
C GLU A 21 -4.18 2.83 -10.53
N LEU A 22 -4.52 2.42 -9.29
CA LEU A 22 -5.63 3.01 -8.55
C LEU A 22 -5.41 4.51 -8.32
N VAL A 23 -4.23 4.90 -7.84
CA VAL A 23 -3.88 6.32 -7.61
C VAL A 23 -3.92 7.13 -8.91
N ARG A 24 -3.43 6.57 -10.01
CA ARG A 24 -3.46 7.20 -11.34
C ARG A 24 -4.87 7.40 -11.88
N SER A 25 -5.79 6.49 -11.55
CA SER A 25 -7.19 6.55 -11.99
C SER A 25 -8.03 7.57 -11.21
N ALA A 26 -7.54 8.03 -10.06
CA ALA A 26 -8.30 8.91 -9.18
C ALA A 26 -8.10 10.39 -9.51
N SER A 27 -9.18 11.17 -9.43
CA SER A 27 -9.05 12.63 -9.43
C SER A 27 -8.51 13.13 -8.09
N PRO A 28 -7.77 14.25 -8.03
CA PRO A 28 -7.18 14.75 -6.79
C PRO A 28 -8.18 14.93 -5.65
N GLU A 29 -9.42 15.33 -5.95
CA GLU A 29 -10.46 15.55 -4.94
C GLU A 29 -10.97 14.25 -4.30
N LEU A 30 -10.78 13.11 -4.97
CA LEU A 30 -11.21 11.81 -4.45
C LEU A 30 -10.16 11.21 -3.52
N LEU A 31 -8.87 11.54 -3.69
CA LEU A 31 -7.73 10.87 -3.05
C LEU A 31 -7.91 10.67 -1.55
N PHE A 32 -8.30 11.74 -0.85
CA PHE A 32 -8.55 11.73 0.59
C PHE A 32 -10.02 11.90 0.95
N SER A 33 -10.93 11.72 -0.01
CA SER A 33 -12.37 11.75 0.25
C SER A 33 -12.76 10.56 1.13
N LYS A 34 -13.47 10.86 2.21
CA LYS A 34 -13.93 9.85 3.17
C LYS A 34 -15.22 9.20 2.65
N PRO A 35 -15.38 7.88 2.79
CA PRO A 35 -16.66 7.25 2.51
C PRO A 35 -17.73 7.73 3.50
N PRO A 36 -19.02 7.59 3.17
CA PRO A 36 -20.10 7.95 4.08
C PRO A 36 -20.06 7.17 5.39
N ARG A 37 -20.62 7.77 6.43
CA ARG A 37 -20.82 7.08 7.72
C ARG A 37 -21.64 5.80 7.49
N GLY A 38 -21.16 4.68 8.01
CA GLY A 38 -21.81 3.36 7.90
C GLY A 38 -21.10 2.36 6.98
N PHE A 39 -20.15 2.79 6.14
CA PHE A 39 -19.44 1.92 5.19
C PHE A 39 -18.15 1.26 5.73
N GLY A 40 -18.07 1.03 7.05
CA GLY A 40 -17.03 0.19 7.69
C GLY A 40 -15.58 0.72 7.70
N SER A 41 -15.20 1.67 6.85
CA SER A 41 -13.89 2.34 6.86
C SER A 41 -14.04 3.83 7.17
N LEU A 42 -13.27 4.34 8.14
CA LEU A 42 -13.12 5.78 8.40
C LEU A 42 -11.97 6.40 7.60
N LEU A 43 -11.27 5.60 6.82
CA LEU A 43 -10.15 6.02 5.99
C LEU A 43 -10.62 6.15 4.54
N SER A 44 -10.08 7.16 3.86
CA SER A 44 -10.12 7.33 2.42
C SER A 44 -9.33 6.23 1.72
N PHE A 45 -9.54 6.05 0.42
CA PHE A 45 -8.75 5.07 -0.31
C PHE A 45 -7.26 5.45 -0.36
N GLY A 46 -6.93 6.75 -0.41
CA GLY A 46 -5.55 7.23 -0.36
C GLY A 46 -4.83 6.81 0.92
N GLU A 47 -5.45 7.02 2.09
CA GLU A 47 -4.89 6.57 3.37
C GLU A 47 -4.72 5.04 3.44
N GLN A 48 -5.65 4.27 2.85
CA GLN A 48 -5.52 2.81 2.79
C GLN A 48 -4.36 2.37 1.89
N ILE A 49 -4.16 3.02 0.73
CA ILE A 49 -2.99 2.78 -0.13
C ILE A 49 -1.69 3.13 0.59
N LEU A 50 -1.65 4.27 1.29
CA LEU A 50 -0.48 4.66 2.05
C LEU A 50 -0.15 3.66 3.16
N ARG A 51 -1.16 3.15 3.88
CA ARG A 51 -0.97 2.06 4.87
C ARG A 51 -0.49 0.76 4.26
N SER A 52 -0.97 0.43 3.06
CA SER A 52 -0.48 -0.73 2.31
C SER A 52 1.02 -0.58 1.99
N ALA A 53 1.43 0.57 1.46
CA ALA A 53 2.81 0.84 1.08
C ALA A 53 3.73 0.95 2.31
N ALA A 54 3.30 1.65 3.35
CA ALA A 54 3.99 1.77 4.64
C ALA A 54 4.33 0.40 5.25
N THR A 55 3.39 -0.56 5.17
CA THR A 55 3.63 -1.92 5.67
C THR A 55 4.79 -2.61 4.91
N VAL A 56 4.87 -2.38 3.59
CA VAL A 56 5.96 -2.90 2.75
C VAL A 56 7.27 -2.18 3.09
N GLU A 57 7.27 -0.84 3.12
CA GLU A 57 8.42 -0.02 3.45
C GLU A 57 9.04 -0.41 4.81
N GLN A 58 8.23 -0.49 5.86
CA GLN A 58 8.68 -0.85 7.20
C GLN A 58 9.36 -2.23 7.23
N THR A 59 8.78 -3.20 6.49
CA THR A 59 9.35 -4.56 6.44
C THR A 59 10.68 -4.56 5.71
N PHE A 60 10.73 -3.95 4.52
CA PHE A 60 11.94 -3.96 3.71
C PHE A 60 13.03 -3.02 4.24
N GLY A 61 12.68 -1.90 4.86
CA GLY A 61 13.58 -1.05 5.64
C GLY A 61 14.15 -1.78 6.86
N GLY A 62 13.32 -2.58 7.54
CA GLY A 62 13.76 -3.46 8.62
C GLY A 62 14.75 -4.53 8.15
N ILE A 63 14.46 -5.20 7.04
CA ILE A 63 15.33 -6.23 6.46
C ILE A 63 16.65 -5.65 5.95
N THR A 64 16.62 -4.50 5.28
CA THR A 64 17.79 -3.92 4.60
C THR A 64 18.67 -3.09 5.52
N ALA A 65 18.07 -2.36 6.48
CA ALA A 65 18.74 -1.34 7.27
C ALA A 65 18.41 -1.39 8.78
N ASN A 66 17.66 -2.41 9.23
CA ASN A 66 17.16 -2.51 10.61
C ASN A 66 16.33 -1.29 11.05
N LEU A 67 15.66 -0.64 10.07
CA LEU A 67 14.76 0.49 10.29
C LEU A 67 13.32 -0.02 10.36
N TRP A 68 12.82 -0.21 11.58
CA TRP A 68 11.49 -0.76 11.83
C TRP A 68 10.45 0.28 12.24
N ASP A 69 10.80 1.56 12.17
CA ASP A 69 9.89 2.65 12.53
C ASP A 69 8.66 2.68 11.60
N ASP A 70 7.51 3.09 12.15
CA ASP A 70 6.31 3.30 11.35
C ASP A 70 6.51 4.55 10.48
N PRO A 71 6.42 4.47 9.14
CA PRO A 71 6.58 5.62 8.25
C PRO A 71 5.41 6.63 8.34
N PHE A 72 4.60 6.55 9.38
CA PHE A 72 3.48 7.45 9.67
C PHE A 72 3.82 8.94 9.50
N GLU A 73 5.01 9.39 9.92
CA GLU A 73 5.35 10.82 9.93
C GLU A 73 5.45 11.44 8.52
N TRP A 74 5.82 10.67 7.49
CA TRP A 74 5.89 11.15 6.10
C TRP A 74 4.78 10.62 5.20
N THR A 75 3.90 9.77 5.72
CA THR A 75 2.72 9.26 5.01
C THR A 75 1.44 10.04 5.33
N LEU A 76 1.56 11.18 6.02
CA LEU A 76 0.44 12.06 6.32
C LEU A 76 -0.18 12.67 5.05
N PRO A 77 -1.52 12.82 4.97
CA PRO A 77 -2.18 13.48 3.85
C PRO A 77 -1.68 14.90 3.57
N GLU A 78 -1.24 15.62 4.60
CA GLU A 78 -0.65 16.96 4.48
C GLU A 78 0.66 16.92 3.68
N THR A 79 1.46 15.87 3.86
CA THR A 79 2.72 15.66 3.16
C THR A 79 2.46 15.14 1.75
N LEU A 80 1.61 14.10 1.61
CA LEU A 80 1.30 13.38 0.37
C LEU A 80 -0.04 13.81 -0.24
N SER A 81 -0.25 15.11 -0.34
CA SER A 81 -1.56 15.71 -0.65
C SER A 81 -2.08 15.55 -2.08
N THR A 82 -1.28 15.02 -3.01
CA THR A 82 -1.66 14.87 -4.43
C THR A 82 -1.37 13.47 -4.96
N PRO A 83 -2.07 13.02 -6.02
CA PRO A 83 -1.80 11.73 -6.64
C PRO A 83 -0.33 11.56 -7.06
N GLU A 84 0.32 12.61 -7.54
CA GLU A 84 1.72 12.60 -7.97
C GLU A 84 2.67 12.38 -6.79
N LYS A 85 2.40 12.99 -5.63
CA LYS A 85 3.20 12.77 -4.43
C LYS A 85 3.02 11.36 -3.88
N VAL A 86 1.79 10.87 -3.84
CA VAL A 86 1.51 9.48 -3.45
C VAL A 86 2.21 8.52 -4.42
N ALA A 87 2.14 8.80 -5.71
CA ALA A 87 2.81 8.04 -6.76
C ALA A 87 4.34 8.01 -6.57
N GLY A 88 4.95 9.15 -6.25
CA GLY A 88 6.38 9.23 -5.91
C GLY A 88 6.76 8.40 -4.69
N TYR A 89 5.98 8.49 -3.61
CA TYR A 89 6.19 7.64 -2.43
C TYR A 89 6.07 6.14 -2.77
N LEU A 90 5.07 5.74 -3.57
CA LEU A 90 4.95 4.35 -4.02
C LEU A 90 6.17 3.87 -4.80
N ASP A 91 6.82 4.75 -5.57
CA ASP A 91 8.03 4.43 -6.33
C ASP A 91 9.24 4.26 -5.39
N GLU A 92 9.36 5.08 -4.33
CA GLU A 92 10.40 4.92 -3.29
C GLU A 92 10.26 3.59 -2.53
N VAL A 93 9.02 3.23 -2.17
CA VAL A 93 8.73 1.93 -1.54
C VAL A 93 9.09 0.76 -2.46
N GLU A 94 8.82 0.88 -3.76
CA GLU A 94 9.17 -0.15 -4.73
C GLU A 94 10.68 -0.32 -4.88
N VAL A 95 11.45 0.78 -4.91
CA VAL A 95 12.91 0.72 -4.90
C VAL A 95 13.43 0.02 -3.66
N THR A 96 12.88 0.34 -2.49
CA THR A 96 13.25 -0.28 -1.21
C THR A 96 12.96 -1.78 -1.21
N ARG A 97 11.79 -2.17 -1.75
CA ARG A 97 11.38 -3.56 -1.90
C ARG A 97 12.29 -4.34 -2.84
N ILE A 98 12.59 -3.79 -4.03
CA ILE A 98 13.52 -4.40 -5.00
C ILE A 98 14.87 -4.65 -4.32
N HIS A 99 15.41 -3.63 -3.65
CA HIS A 99 16.69 -3.74 -2.98
C HIS A 99 16.71 -4.83 -1.90
N GLY A 100 15.63 -4.97 -1.13
CA GLY A 100 15.55 -6.04 -0.14
C GLY A 100 15.49 -7.44 -0.75
N PHE A 101 14.82 -7.62 -1.89
CA PHE A 101 14.83 -8.91 -2.60
C PHE A 101 16.20 -9.26 -3.19
N GLU A 102 17.02 -8.27 -3.59
CA GLU A 102 18.39 -8.48 -4.07
C GLU A 102 19.32 -9.11 -3.02
N LEU A 103 18.97 -9.03 -1.73
CA LEU A 103 19.73 -9.63 -0.63
C LEU A 103 19.57 -11.16 -0.59
N PHE A 104 18.49 -11.71 -1.15
CA PHE A 104 18.26 -13.15 -1.18
C PHE A 104 18.96 -13.79 -2.39
N LYS A 105 19.73 -14.85 -2.14
CA LYS A 105 20.51 -15.60 -3.16
C LYS A 105 19.92 -16.99 -3.42
N SER A 106 19.15 -17.52 -2.49
CA SER A 106 18.47 -18.80 -2.62
C SER A 106 17.25 -18.87 -1.72
N ASP A 107 16.28 -19.73 -2.04
CA ASP A 107 15.08 -19.93 -1.21
C ASP A 107 15.42 -20.35 0.24
N GLY A 108 16.60 -20.93 0.47
CA GLY A 108 17.11 -21.23 1.82
C GLY A 108 17.33 -19.98 2.67
N ASP A 109 17.55 -18.81 2.06
CA ASP A 109 17.66 -17.54 2.79
C ASP A 109 16.35 -17.17 3.47
N LEU A 110 15.20 -17.61 2.97
CA LEU A 110 13.90 -17.33 3.56
C LEU A 110 13.69 -18.01 4.92
N LEU A 111 14.54 -18.99 5.27
CA LEU A 111 14.54 -19.67 6.57
C LEU A 111 15.42 -18.98 7.61
N LYS A 112 16.17 -17.93 7.23
CA LYS A 112 17.02 -17.21 8.19
C LYS A 112 16.16 -16.51 9.23
N GLU A 113 16.63 -16.59 10.46
CA GLU A 113 16.07 -15.88 11.60
C GLU A 113 16.59 -14.44 11.63
N ILE A 114 15.70 -13.52 11.97
CA ILE A 114 15.99 -12.12 12.19
C ILE A 114 15.31 -11.64 13.46
N LEU A 115 15.81 -10.55 14.03
CA LEU A 115 15.18 -9.85 15.14
C LEU A 115 14.28 -8.74 14.61
N ALA A 116 12.97 -8.92 14.72
CA ALA A 116 11.97 -7.91 14.40
C ALA A 116 11.46 -7.24 15.71
N PRO A 117 10.70 -6.13 15.66
CA PRO A 117 10.18 -5.47 16.86
C PRO A 117 9.33 -6.38 17.76
N ALA A 118 8.63 -7.34 17.16
CA ALA A 118 7.81 -8.33 17.88
C ALA A 118 8.62 -9.51 18.47
N GLY A 119 9.93 -9.56 18.21
CA GLY A 119 10.82 -10.64 18.61
C GLY A 119 11.46 -11.37 17.43
N GLU A 120 12.06 -12.52 17.72
CA GLU A 120 12.67 -13.39 16.72
C GLU A 120 11.62 -13.95 15.75
N THR A 121 11.93 -13.92 14.46
CA THR A 121 11.08 -14.47 13.41
C THR A 121 11.92 -14.92 12.21
N GLN A 122 11.33 -15.70 11.32
CA GLN A 122 11.95 -16.06 10.05
C GLN A 122 11.53 -15.10 8.93
N LEU A 123 12.36 -14.95 7.91
CA LEU A 123 12.07 -14.09 6.77
C LEU A 123 10.80 -14.50 6.01
N LEU A 124 10.57 -15.80 5.78
CA LEU A 124 9.37 -16.27 5.07
C LEU A 124 8.05 -15.86 5.74
N PRO A 125 7.78 -16.21 7.01
CA PRO A 125 6.53 -15.81 7.66
C PRO A 125 6.39 -14.29 7.77
N LEU A 126 7.49 -13.55 7.96
CA LEU A 126 7.47 -12.08 7.93
C LEU A 126 6.98 -11.55 6.57
N LEU A 127 7.60 -12.00 5.47
CA LEU A 127 7.23 -11.55 4.12
C LEU A 127 5.77 -11.91 3.78
N LEU A 128 5.31 -13.08 4.21
CA LEU A 128 3.91 -13.50 4.03
C LEU A 128 2.93 -12.63 4.83
N ASP A 129 3.22 -12.35 6.11
CA ASP A 129 2.38 -11.46 6.94
C ASP A 129 2.32 -10.06 6.33
N THR A 130 3.47 -9.52 5.93
CA THR A 130 3.56 -8.22 5.25
C THR A 130 2.71 -8.20 3.99
N LEU A 131 2.81 -9.21 3.13
CA LEU A 131 2.01 -9.30 1.90
C LEU A 131 0.51 -9.36 2.22
N VAL A 132 0.09 -10.21 3.16
CA VAL A 132 -1.31 -10.36 3.56
C VAL A 132 -1.88 -9.04 4.08
N ARG A 133 -1.16 -8.36 4.98
CA ARG A 133 -1.58 -7.07 5.54
C ARG A 133 -1.66 -5.99 4.48
N ALA A 134 -0.67 -5.90 3.60
CA ALA A 134 -0.65 -4.91 2.54
C ALA A 134 -1.80 -5.15 1.53
N VAL A 135 -2.03 -6.40 1.09
CA VAL A 135 -3.17 -6.77 0.25
C VAL A 135 -4.50 -6.45 0.92
N HIS A 136 -4.63 -6.67 2.24
CA HIS A 136 -5.85 -6.32 2.99
C HIS A 136 -6.15 -4.82 2.94
N TYR A 137 -5.13 -3.98 3.15
CA TYR A 137 -5.28 -2.53 3.02
C TYR A 137 -5.61 -2.11 1.58
N GLN A 138 -4.94 -2.69 0.59
CA GLN A 138 -5.23 -2.44 -0.83
C GLN A 138 -6.68 -2.81 -1.17
N GLY A 139 -7.17 -3.98 -0.73
CA GLY A 139 -8.56 -4.40 -0.95
C GLY A 139 -9.57 -3.40 -0.38
N LYS A 140 -9.31 -2.88 0.82
CA LYS A 140 -10.12 -1.79 1.41
C LYS A 140 -10.04 -0.51 0.61
N ALA A 141 -8.88 -0.19 0.04
CA ALA A 141 -8.71 0.99 -0.81
C ALA A 141 -9.59 0.90 -2.06
N PHE A 142 -9.55 -0.23 -2.78
CA PHE A 142 -10.41 -0.44 -3.96
C PHE A 142 -11.89 -0.32 -3.62
N ALA A 143 -12.35 -1.01 -2.56
CA ALA A 143 -13.74 -0.91 -2.12
C ALA A 143 -14.15 0.53 -1.75
N THR A 144 -13.26 1.27 -1.08
CA THR A 144 -13.53 2.67 -0.71
C THR A 144 -13.57 3.57 -1.95
N PHE A 145 -12.66 3.36 -2.91
CA PHE A 145 -12.62 4.10 -4.17
C PHE A 145 -13.90 3.92 -4.98
N ASP A 146 -14.40 2.69 -5.09
CA ASP A 146 -15.65 2.40 -5.81
C ASP A 146 -16.85 3.12 -5.17
N ILE A 147 -16.93 3.11 -3.83
CA ILE A 147 -17.98 3.82 -3.08
C ILE A 147 -17.94 5.33 -3.37
N VAL A 148 -16.78 5.97 -3.19
CA VAL A 148 -16.70 7.44 -3.34
C VAL A 148 -16.82 7.90 -4.80
N SER A 149 -16.38 7.06 -5.76
CA SER A 149 -16.51 7.33 -7.19
C SER A 149 -17.95 7.18 -7.68
N GLY A 150 -18.68 6.19 -7.18
CA GLY A 150 -20.12 6.03 -7.44
C GLY A 150 -20.92 7.24 -6.96
N GLN A 151 -20.61 7.76 -5.77
CA GLN A 151 -21.30 8.93 -5.22
C GLN A 151 -21.08 10.22 -5.99
N LYS A 152 -19.86 10.47 -6.48
CA LYS A 152 -19.57 11.66 -7.29
C LYS A 152 -20.43 11.68 -8.57
N SER A 153 -20.66 10.51 -9.16
CA SER A 153 -21.52 10.34 -10.33
C SER A 153 -22.99 10.67 -10.02
N GLU A 154 -23.53 10.24 -8.88
CA GLU A 154 -24.92 10.50 -8.48
C GLU A 154 -25.17 11.97 -8.10
N VAL A 155 -24.26 12.59 -7.34
CA VAL A 155 -24.38 14.00 -6.93
C VAL A 155 -24.25 14.96 -8.13
N GLY A 156 -23.38 14.63 -9.10
CA GLY A 156 -23.26 15.39 -10.34
C GLY A 156 -24.57 15.41 -11.14
N ASN A 157 -25.26 14.27 -11.21
CA ASN A 157 -26.51 14.13 -11.96
C ASN A 157 -27.66 14.92 -11.30
N GLN A 158 -27.77 14.87 -9.96
CA GLN A 158 -28.80 15.60 -9.21
C GLN A 158 -28.63 17.14 -9.27
N LYS A 159 -27.39 17.63 -9.34
CA LYS A 159 -27.12 19.07 -9.50
C LYS A 159 -27.46 19.57 -10.91
N ALA A 160 -27.20 18.77 -11.94
CA ALA A 160 -27.54 19.11 -13.32
C ALA A 160 -29.05 19.16 -13.56
N GLU A 161 -29.82 18.31 -12.85
CA GLU A 161 -31.28 18.25 -12.95
C GLU A 161 -31.98 19.42 -12.24
N LYS A 162 -31.41 19.95 -11.14
CA LYS A 162 -31.95 21.13 -10.44
C LYS A 162 -31.59 22.48 -11.08
N ALA A 163 -30.70 22.49 -12.07
CA ALA A 163 -30.30 23.69 -12.80
C ALA A 163 -31.05 23.89 -14.13
N ARG A 164 -32.03 23.02 -14.42
CA ARG A 164 -32.98 23.11 -15.54
C ARG A 164 -34.35 23.51 -15.02
#